data_AF-U6KE67-F1
#
_entry.id   AF-U6KE67-F1
#
_cell.length_a   1.000
_cell.length_b   1.000
_cell.length_c   1.000
_cell.angle_alpha   90.00
_cell.angle_beta   90.00
_cell.angle_gamma   90.00
#
_symmetry.space_group_name_H-M   'P 1'
#
loop_
_entity.id
_entity.type
_entity.pdbx_description
1 polymer ?
#
loop_
_entity_poly.entity_id
_entity_poly.type
_entity_poly.pdbx_seq_one_letter_code
_entity_poly.pdbx_strand_id
1 'polypeptide(L)'
;MLNDIKKLGASAWREVQHFFRRPRDAVHTVLSLCCIILSALMLWKVLVLAAGSPSPVVVVLSGSMLPAFSRGDILFLLDHGPKAAVGDIVVFKVEGRDIPIVHRVLNLHANSAGEMRLLTKGDNNNVDDRGLYASTLRSSSSCQFCLFILLFFLSL
;
A
#
# COMPACT_ATOMS: atom_id res chain seq x y z
N MET A 1 10.95 -22.78 31.61
CA MET A 1 10.60 -22.53 30.20
C MET A 1 9.94 -23.73 29.52
N LEU A 2 10.62 -24.86 29.30
CA LEU A 2 10.02 -25.99 28.56
C LEU A 2 8.80 -26.64 29.28
N ASN A 3 8.84 -26.70 30.61
CA ASN A 3 7.72 -27.22 31.42
C ASN A 3 6.53 -26.25 31.47
N ASP A 4 6.78 -24.94 31.36
CA ASP A 4 5.74 -23.90 31.35
C ASP A 4 4.96 -23.94 30.03
N ILE A 5 5.67 -24.11 28.90
CA ILE A 5 5.06 -24.29 27.57
C ILE A 5 4.18 -25.55 27.54
N LYS A 6 4.65 -26.66 28.14
CA LYS A 6 3.85 -27.89 28.23
C LYS A 6 2.61 -27.72 29.11
N LYS A 7 2.72 -26.99 30.23
CA LYS A 7 1.57 -26.67 31.10
C LYS A 7 0.55 -25.79 30.39
N LEU A 8 1.00 -24.77 29.67
CA LEU A 8 0.13 -23.92 28.85
C LEU A 8 -0.60 -24.73 27.77
N GLY A 9 0.12 -25.59 27.04
CA GLY A 9 -0.48 -26.45 26.02
C GLY A 9 -1.52 -27.42 26.60
N ALA A 10 -1.23 -28.04 27.74
CA ALA A 10 -2.16 -28.95 28.42
C ALA A 10 -3.37 -28.24 29.04
N SER A 11 -3.25 -26.96 29.40
CA SER A 11 -4.37 -26.14 29.86
C SER A 11 -5.27 -25.76 28.69
N ALA A 12 -4.67 -25.23 27.61
CA ALA A 12 -5.38 -24.85 26.40
C ALA A 12 -6.11 -26.05 25.77
N TRP A 13 -5.48 -27.24 25.76
CA TRP A 13 -6.11 -28.45 25.22
C TRP A 13 -7.36 -28.87 25.99
N ARG A 14 -7.34 -28.76 27.33
CA ARG A 14 -8.51 -29.07 28.16
C ARG A 14 -9.65 -28.08 27.94
N GLU A 15 -9.35 -26.79 27.77
CA GLU A 15 -10.35 -25.76 27.47
C GLU A 15 -11.00 -25.99 26.10
N VAL A 16 -10.20 -26.32 25.09
CA VAL A 16 -10.70 -26.69 23.76
C VAL A 16 -11.62 -27.91 23.84
N GLN A 17 -11.24 -28.94 24.61
CA GLN A 17 -12.06 -30.14 24.79
C GLN A 17 -13.41 -29.84 25.47
N HIS A 18 -13.43 -28.90 26.43
CA HIS A 18 -14.67 -28.46 27.07
C HIS A 18 -15.57 -27.65 26.12
N PHE A 19 -14.96 -26.83 25.27
CA PHE A 19 -15.66 -26.07 24.25
C PHE A 19 -16.35 -26.97 23.22
N PHE A 20 -15.66 -28.01 22.73
CA PHE A 20 -16.24 -29.00 21.81
C PHE A 20 -17.39 -29.82 22.41
N ARG A 21 -17.51 -29.89 23.74
CA ARG A 21 -18.56 -30.64 24.42
C ARG A 21 -19.91 -29.92 24.47
N ARG A 22 -19.95 -28.60 24.22
CA ARG A 22 -21.17 -27.79 24.12
C ARG A 22 -21.31 -27.24 22.68
N PRO A 23 -21.87 -28.02 21.75
CA PRO A 23 -21.82 -27.67 20.32
C PRO A 23 -22.57 -26.37 19.99
N ARG A 24 -23.62 -26.01 20.74
CA ARG A 24 -24.41 -24.80 20.49
C ARG A 24 -23.60 -23.52 20.77
N ASP A 25 -22.98 -23.44 21.95
CA ASP A 25 -22.18 -22.27 22.36
C ASP A 25 -20.90 -22.16 21.53
N ALA A 26 -20.30 -23.31 21.19
CA ALA A 26 -19.15 -23.38 20.31
C ALA A 26 -19.44 -22.82 18.92
N VAL A 27 -20.58 -23.22 18.32
CA VAL A 27 -21.01 -22.73 17.00
C VAL A 27 -21.21 -21.21 17.01
N HIS A 28 -21.88 -20.64 18.02
CA HIS A 28 -22.09 -19.19 18.09
C HIS A 28 -20.78 -18.41 18.21
N THR A 29 -19.84 -18.89 19.02
CA THR A 29 -18.54 -18.25 19.22
C THR A 29 -17.69 -18.31 17.94
N VAL A 30 -17.64 -19.48 17.29
CA VAL A 30 -16.92 -19.64 16.01
C VAL A 30 -17.55 -18.75 14.94
N LEU A 31 -18.88 -18.74 14.83
CA LEU A 31 -19.60 -17.91 13.86
C LEU A 31 -19.33 -16.42 14.08
N SER A 32 -19.36 -15.95 15.33
CA SER A 32 -19.03 -14.56 15.68
C SER A 32 -17.59 -14.19 15.29
N LEU A 33 -16.62 -15.04 15.62
CA LEU A 33 -15.22 -14.84 15.22
C LEU A 33 -15.06 -14.83 13.70
N CYS A 34 -15.72 -15.75 12.99
CA CYS A 34 -15.74 -15.76 11.53
C CYS A 34 -16.34 -14.47 10.97
N CYS A 35 -17.46 -13.97 11.51
CA CYS A 35 -18.06 -12.70 11.09
C CYS A 35 -17.11 -11.53 11.29
N ILE A 36 -16.40 -11.45 12.43
CA ILE A 36 -15.41 -10.40 12.69
C ILE A 36 -14.29 -10.45 11.64
N ILE A 37 -13.71 -11.63 11.41
CA ILE A 37 -12.62 -11.79 10.43
C ILE A 37 -13.09 -11.46 9.01
N LEU A 38 -14.26 -11.96 8.62
CA LEU A 38 -14.85 -11.69 7.30
C LEU A 38 -15.15 -10.20 7.13
N SER A 39 -15.67 -9.52 8.15
CA SER A 39 -15.93 -8.08 8.10
C SER A 39 -14.64 -7.27 7.90
N ALA A 40 -13.55 -7.64 8.58
CA ALA A 40 -12.24 -7.01 8.41
C ALA A 40 -11.67 -7.23 6.99
N LEU A 41 -11.79 -8.45 6.45
CA LEU A 41 -11.37 -8.76 5.09
C LEU A 41 -12.21 -8.04 4.03
N MET A 42 -13.52 -7.91 4.25
CA MET A 42 -14.42 -7.15 3.38
C MET A 42 -14.06 -5.67 3.38
N LEU A 43 -13.81 -5.08 4.55
CA LEU A 43 -13.35 -3.70 4.66
C LEU A 43 -12.05 -3.45 3.88
N TRP A 44 -11.07 -4.35 4.03
CA TRP A 44 -9.82 -4.29 3.26
C TRP A 44 -10.06 -4.39 1.74
N LYS A 45 -10.90 -5.32 1.30
CA LYS A 45 -11.23 -5.50 -0.12
C LYS A 45 -11.97 -4.29 -0.70
N VAL A 46 -12.86 -3.68 0.08
CA VAL A 46 -13.55 -2.43 -0.30
C VAL A 46 -12.54 -1.31 -0.48
N LEU A 47 -11.55 -1.16 0.41
CA LEU A 47 -10.48 -0.16 0.27
C LEU A 47 -9.65 -0.36 -1.00
N VAL A 48 -9.26 -1.62 -1.29
CA VAL A 48 -8.51 -1.97 -2.52
C VAL A 48 -9.31 -1.64 -3.78
N LEU A 49 -10.61 -1.96 -3.79
CA LEU A 49 -11.49 -1.67 -4.93
C LEU A 49 -11.75 -0.17 -5.09
N ALA A 50 -12.00 0.54 -3.99
CA ALA A 50 -12.23 1.98 -4.00
C ALA A 50 -11.00 2.76 -4.47
N ALA A 51 -9.81 2.30 -4.08
CA ALA A 51 -8.54 2.89 -4.51
C ALA A 51 -8.15 2.50 -5.95
N GLY A 52 -8.76 1.47 -6.56
CA GLY A 52 -8.37 0.96 -7.88
C GLY A 52 -6.96 0.37 -7.92
N SER A 53 -6.39 0.04 -6.76
CA SER A 53 -4.96 -0.20 -6.59
C SER A 53 -4.74 -1.42 -5.69
N PRO A 54 -3.84 -2.37 -6.04
CA PRO A 54 -3.53 -3.53 -5.20
C PRO A 54 -2.89 -3.15 -3.86
N SER A 55 -2.39 -1.92 -3.73
CA SER A 55 -1.73 -1.41 -2.54
C SER A 55 -2.21 0.02 -2.27
N PRO A 56 -3.35 0.21 -1.58
CA PRO A 56 -3.89 1.54 -1.29
C PRO A 56 -3.03 2.34 -0.30
N VAL A 57 -2.11 1.70 0.43
CA VAL A 57 -1.29 2.33 1.47
C VAL A 57 0.18 1.96 1.27
N VAL A 58 1.07 2.96 1.23
CA VAL A 58 2.53 2.80 1.15
C VAL A 58 3.22 3.76 2.11
N VAL A 59 4.39 3.41 2.62
CA VAL A 59 5.19 4.27 3.51
C VAL A 59 6.41 4.82 2.76
N VAL A 60 6.75 6.09 3.00
CA VAL A 60 7.96 6.71 2.44
C VAL A 60 9.21 6.18 3.14
N LEU A 61 10.03 5.46 2.38
CA LEU A 61 11.29 4.90 2.87
C LEU A 61 12.49 5.84 2.68
N SER A 62 12.41 6.83 1.78
CA SER A 62 13.52 7.71 1.40
C SER A 62 13.17 9.19 1.50
N GLY A 63 14.16 10.04 1.78
CA GLY A 63 13.98 11.50 1.87
C GLY A 63 14.11 12.22 0.52
N SER A 64 13.76 11.56 -0.60
CA SER A 64 13.95 12.12 -1.95
C SER A 64 12.94 13.21 -2.31
N MET A 65 11.84 13.33 -1.55
CA MET A 65 10.78 14.30 -1.78
C MET A 65 10.70 15.39 -0.70
N LEU A 66 11.76 15.59 0.10
CA LEU A 66 11.83 16.72 1.02
C LEU A 66 11.77 18.05 0.23
N PRO A 67 11.01 19.07 0.69
CA PRO A 67 10.26 19.18 1.95
C PRO A 67 8.82 18.62 1.92
N ALA A 68 8.32 18.15 0.76
CA ALA A 68 6.92 17.71 0.60
C ALA A 68 6.60 16.40 1.32
N PHE A 69 7.54 15.46 1.39
CA PHE A 69 7.41 14.23 2.18
C PHE A 69 8.66 13.95 2.99
N SER A 70 8.45 13.58 4.25
CA SER A 70 9.44 13.12 5.20
C SER A 70 9.48 11.60 5.27
N ARG A 71 10.61 11.07 5.76
CA ARG A 71 10.73 9.62 5.99
C ARG A 71 9.73 9.19 7.07
N GLY A 72 8.94 8.16 6.80
CA GLY A 72 7.90 7.67 7.71
C GLY A 72 6.49 8.15 7.38
N ASP A 73 6.31 9.02 6.39
CA ASP A 73 4.98 9.45 5.96
C ASP A 73 4.21 8.29 5.32
N ILE A 74 2.91 8.24 5.58
CA ILE A 74 2.00 7.24 5.01
C ILE A 74 1.27 7.89 3.83
N LEU A 75 1.39 7.28 2.66
CA LEU A 75 0.76 7.71 1.42
C LEU A 75 -0.41 6.80 1.11
N PHE A 76 -1.55 7.43 0.81
CA PHE A 76 -2.70 6.76 0.24
C PHE A 76 -2.66 6.86 -1.28
N LEU A 77 -2.70 5.72 -1.94
CA LEU A 77 -2.68 5.62 -3.39
C LEU A 77 -4.10 5.44 -3.90
N LEU A 78 -4.48 6.29 -4.83
CA LEU A 78 -5.72 6.17 -5.59
C LEU A 78 -5.38 6.16 -7.07
N ASP A 79 -5.99 5.27 -7.82
CA ASP A 79 -5.95 5.31 -9.26
C ASP A 79 -6.94 6.36 -9.78
N HIS A 80 -6.42 7.45 -10.35
CA HIS A 80 -7.22 8.51 -10.99
C HIS A 80 -7.30 8.34 -12.52
N GLY A 81 -6.85 7.19 -13.04
CA GLY A 81 -6.88 6.86 -14.46
C GLY A 81 -5.58 7.19 -15.20
N PRO A 82 -5.51 6.93 -16.52
CA PRO A 82 -4.24 6.90 -17.26
C PRO A 82 -3.64 8.27 -17.59
N LYS A 83 -4.28 9.38 -17.18
CA LYS A 83 -3.88 10.74 -17.55
C LYS A 83 -3.16 11.41 -16.38
N ALA A 84 -1.84 11.25 -16.32
CA ALA A 84 -1.02 12.05 -15.42
C ALA A 84 -0.80 13.44 -16.00
N ALA A 85 -0.97 14.48 -15.18
CA ALA A 85 -0.64 15.86 -15.52
C ALA A 85 0.75 16.24 -15.02
N VAL A 86 1.32 17.30 -15.59
CA VAL A 86 2.54 17.90 -15.06
C VAL A 86 2.26 18.46 -13.67
N GLY A 87 3.09 18.11 -12.69
CA GLY A 87 2.94 18.50 -11.29
C GLY A 87 2.42 17.39 -10.36
N ASP A 88 1.85 16.32 -10.91
CA ASP A 88 1.29 15.21 -10.13
C ASP A 88 2.38 14.41 -9.43
N ILE A 89 2.07 13.87 -8.25
CA ILE A 89 2.92 12.92 -7.53
C ILE A 89 2.46 11.52 -7.89
N VAL A 90 3.33 10.81 -8.60
CA VAL A 90 3.06 9.45 -9.07
C VAL A 90 3.92 8.47 -8.31
N VAL A 91 3.31 7.33 -7.99
CA VAL A 91 4.02 6.18 -7.44
C VAL A 91 4.02 5.09 -8.49
N PHE A 92 5.20 4.58 -8.78
CA PHE A 92 5.37 3.50 -9.74
C PHE A 92 6.37 2.46 -9.24
N LYS A 93 6.15 1.22 -9.67
CA LYS A 93 7.08 0.11 -9.47
C LYS A 93 7.93 -0.04 -10.71
N VAL A 94 9.24 -0.21 -10.52
CA VAL A 94 10.20 -0.43 -11.60
C VAL A 94 10.48 -1.91 -11.70
N GLU A 95 10.49 -2.45 -12.92
CA GLU A 95 10.89 -3.85 -13.14
C GLU A 95 12.33 -4.06 -12.66
N GLY A 96 12.53 -4.99 -11.71
CA GLY A 96 13.81 -5.23 -11.06
C GLY A 96 14.04 -4.52 -9.73
N ARG A 97 13.08 -3.70 -9.25
CA ARG A 97 13.07 -3.20 -7.86
C ARG A 97 11.72 -3.48 -7.20
N ASP A 98 11.75 -4.12 -6.03
CA ASP A 98 10.53 -4.39 -5.26
C ASP A 98 10.02 -3.18 -4.46
N ILE A 99 10.83 -2.13 -4.34
CA ILE A 99 10.49 -0.93 -3.58
C ILE A 99 9.82 0.09 -4.53
N PRO A 100 8.57 0.51 -4.25
CA PRO A 100 7.89 1.54 -5.03
C PRO A 100 8.59 2.90 -4.88
N ILE A 101 8.62 3.68 -5.96
CA ILE A 101 9.29 4.98 -6.01
C ILE A 101 8.23 6.07 -6.16
N VAL A 102 8.33 7.12 -5.35
CA VAL A 102 7.42 8.26 -5.31
C VAL A 102 8.14 9.47 -5.89
N HIS A 103 7.71 9.98 -7.05
CA HIS A 103 8.31 11.16 -7.70
C HIS A 103 7.24 12.11 -8.26
N ARG A 104 7.63 13.37 -8.50
CA ARG A 104 6.80 14.38 -9.15
C ARG A 104 6.99 14.34 -10.65
N VAL A 105 5.90 14.42 -11.40
CA VAL A 105 5.91 14.55 -12.86
C VAL A 105 6.36 15.97 -13.24
N LEU A 106 7.47 16.08 -13.96
CA LEU A 106 8.00 17.35 -14.46
C LEU A 106 7.56 17.66 -15.89
N ASN A 107 7.55 16.65 -16.78
CA ASN A 107 7.21 16.86 -18.18
C ASN A 107 6.62 15.60 -18.82
N LEU A 108 5.67 15.80 -19.73
CA LEU A 108 5.07 14.76 -20.56
C LEU A 108 5.65 14.86 -21.96
N HIS A 109 6.22 13.77 -22.47
CA HIS A 109 6.68 13.69 -23.85
C HIS A 109 5.83 12.68 -24.61
N ALA A 110 5.05 13.17 -25.58
CA ALA A 110 4.37 12.32 -26.55
C ALA A 110 5.33 12.00 -27.69
N ASN A 111 5.63 10.72 -27.91
CA ASN A 111 6.35 10.32 -29.11
C ASN A 111 5.38 10.20 -30.30
N SER A 112 5.87 10.37 -31.53
CA SER A 112 5.07 10.27 -32.77
C SER A 112 4.39 8.91 -32.96
N ALA A 113 4.81 7.89 -32.20
CA ALA A 113 4.20 6.55 -32.14
C ALA A 113 3.01 6.44 -31.16
N GLY A 114 2.57 7.54 -30.52
CA GLY A 114 1.49 7.54 -29.54
C GLY A 114 1.92 7.09 -28.13
N GLU A 115 3.21 6.84 -27.90
CA GLU A 115 3.73 6.51 -26.58
C GLU A 115 3.94 7.77 -25.74
N MET A 116 3.19 7.88 -24.63
CA MET A 116 3.37 8.92 -23.64
C MET A 116 4.45 8.52 -22.63
N ARG A 117 5.51 9.32 -22.54
CA ARG A 117 6.63 9.13 -21.61
C ARG A 117 6.63 10.23 -20.54
N LEU A 118 6.81 9.82 -19.29
CA LEU A 118 6.78 10.68 -18.11
C LEU A 118 8.20 10.97 -17.63
N LEU A 119 8.59 12.26 -17.56
CA LEU A 119 9.77 12.68 -16.79
C LEU A 119 9.37 12.91 -15.36
N THR A 120 9.92 12.11 -14.45
CA THR A 120 9.71 12.26 -13.01
C THR A 120 11.00 12.64 -12.31
N LYS A 121 10.91 13.43 -11.25
CA LYS A 121 12.04 13.80 -10.39
C LYS A 121 11.62 13.82 -8.92
N GLY A 122 12.52 13.44 -8.03
CA GLY A 122 12.38 13.69 -6.59
C GLY A 122 12.67 15.16 -6.25
N ASP A 123 11.80 15.80 -5.45
CA ASP A 123 11.91 17.24 -5.11
C ASP A 123 13.27 17.62 -4.46
N ASN A 124 13.95 16.68 -3.81
CA ASN A 124 15.26 16.86 -3.16
C ASN A 124 16.45 16.32 -3.98
N ASN A 125 16.24 15.80 -5.20
CA ASN A 125 17.32 15.28 -6.03
C ASN A 125 17.88 16.38 -6.95
N ASN A 126 19.20 16.53 -7.01
CA ASN A 126 19.84 17.55 -7.87
C ASN A 126 19.84 17.13 -9.36
N VAL A 127 19.69 15.84 -9.63
CA VAL A 127 19.72 15.24 -10.98
C VAL A 127 18.35 14.68 -11.34
N ASP A 128 17.93 14.85 -12.60
CA ASP A 128 16.68 14.25 -13.11
C ASP A 128 16.86 12.74 -13.33
N ASP A 129 15.84 11.93 -13.06
CA ASP A 129 15.89 10.47 -13.17
C ASP A 129 15.81 9.97 -14.63
N ARG A 130 16.72 10.46 -15.49
CA ARG A 130 16.84 10.09 -16.92
C ARG A 130 17.18 8.61 -17.12
N GLY A 131 17.73 7.93 -16.13
CA GLY A 131 18.01 6.49 -16.18
C GLY A 131 16.75 5.61 -16.15
N LEU A 132 15.65 6.11 -15.58
CA LEU A 132 14.35 5.43 -15.54
C LEU A 132 13.48 5.73 -16.77
N TYR A 133 13.96 6.62 -17.64
CA TYR A 133 13.31 7.08 -18.86
C TYR A 133 13.24 6.02 -19.98
N ALA A 134 14.07 4.98 -19.88
CA ALA A 134 14.35 4.07 -20.98
C ALA A 134 13.39 2.88 -21.10
N SER A 135 12.68 2.47 -20.04
CA SER A 135 11.97 1.18 -20.07
C SER A 135 10.59 1.10 -19.42
N THR A 136 10.25 1.96 -18.44
CA THR A 136 9.23 1.55 -17.45
C THR A 136 7.92 2.33 -17.48
N LEU A 137 7.90 3.62 -17.86
CA LEU A 137 6.71 4.46 -17.70
C LEU A 137 5.90 4.58 -18.98
N ARG A 138 5.25 3.48 -19.38
CA ARG A 138 4.15 3.52 -20.36
C ARG A 138 2.90 4.00 -19.61
N SER A 139 2.34 5.14 -20.03
CA SER A 139 1.17 5.83 -19.45
C SER A 139 -0.11 5.00 -19.24
N SER A 140 -0.11 3.69 -19.52
CA SER A 140 -1.32 2.89 -19.66
C SER A 140 -1.59 1.85 -18.56
N SER A 141 -0.68 1.58 -17.60
CA SER A 141 -0.91 0.38 -16.74
C SER A 141 -0.54 0.48 -15.25
N SER A 142 0.28 1.43 -14.80
CA SER A 142 0.86 1.33 -13.44
C SER A 142 1.17 2.66 -12.74
N CYS A 143 0.64 3.79 -13.22
CA CYS A 143 0.82 5.06 -12.53
C CYS A 143 -0.27 5.22 -11.47
N GLN A 144 0.06 4.91 -10.22
CA GLN A 144 -0.84 5.12 -9.10
C GLN A 144 -0.66 6.56 -8.61
N PHE A 145 -1.76 7.30 -8.52
CA PHE A 145 -1.71 8.69 -8.05
C PHE A 145 -1.73 8.69 -6.53
N CYS A 146 -0.90 9.52 -5.93
CA CYS A 146 -0.99 9.73 -4.50
C CYS A 146 -2.16 10.69 -4.24
N LEU A 147 -3.24 10.23 -3.60
CA LEU A 147 -4.17 11.16 -3.00
C LEU A 147 -3.55 11.63 -1.68
N PHE A 148 -3.16 12.89 -1.65
CA PHE A 148 -2.71 13.54 -0.43
C PHE A 148 -3.87 13.54 0.57
N ILE A 149 -3.72 12.87 1.71
CA ILE A 149 -4.34 13.15 3.02
C ILE A 149 -3.81 12.10 4.00
N LEU A 150 -2.83 12.47 4.84
CA LEU A 150 -2.91 12.37 6.32
C LEU A 150 -1.58 12.85 6.97
N LEU A 151 -1.26 14.13 6.81
CA LEU A 151 -0.27 14.79 7.68
C LEU A 151 -0.99 15.88 8.49
N PHE A 152 -1.91 15.46 9.36
CA PHE A 152 -2.45 16.36 10.39
C PHE A 152 -2.60 15.71 11.77
N PHE A 153 -1.94 14.57 12.07
CA PHE A 153 -2.15 13.91 13.37
C PHE A 153 -0.91 13.60 14.21
N LEU A 154 0.28 14.11 13.89
CA LEU A 154 1.47 13.93 14.75
C LEU A 154 2.36 15.17 14.93
N SER A 155 1.75 16.35 14.93
CA SER A 155 2.38 17.54 15.53
C SER A 155 1.37 18.27 16.39
N LEU A 156 1.09 17.68 17.55
CA LEU A 156 0.67 18.38 18.77
C LEU A 156 1.43 17.74 19.95
#